data_AF-A0A9E0WW13-F1
#
_entry.id   AF-A0A9E0WW13-F1
#
_cell.length_a   1.000
_cell.length_b   1.000
_cell.length_c   1.000
_cell.angle_alpha   90.00
_cell.angle_beta   90.00
_cell.angle_gamma   90.00
#
_symmetry.space_group_name_H-M   'P 1'
#
loop_
_entity.id
_entity.type
_entity.pdbx_description
1 polymer ?
#
loop_
_entity_poly.entity_id
_entity_poly.type
_entity_poly.pdbx_seq_one_letter_code
_entity_poly.pdbx_strand_id
1 'polypeptide(L)'
;MLVFRQLFDPQSSTYTYLLGDPASGEALLIDPVFEQVRRDSALLRELGLHAIATLDTHVHADHVTGAWLHKAQGGSRIMVSAASGATNADRLLQHGDQVPFGTRHLEVRATPGHTNGCLTYVLDDHGMAFTGDSLLIRGCGRTDFQQGSPKRLYHSVHEQILALPPACLLYPAHDYRGLTVTSVAEERRYNPRLGGDVDEADFSGYMNHLGLPHPKLMDIAVPANLRCGQPDQAAATMADPSWAPLTCNFGGIWEIQPAALEECLADAHGSEIQVIDVREPDEFTGGLGRIRGARLLPLSQLAVSAAAIDKTRPVVAVCRSGARSAQATVLLQKAGYAQVANLAGGMLRWRAEALPYESGSA
;
A
#
# COMPACT_ATOMS: atom_id res chain seq x y z
N MET A 1 -14.78 1.84 16.99
CA MET A 1 -15.00 1.36 15.60
C MET A 1 -13.63 1.14 14.97
N LEU A 2 -13.43 0.08 14.18
CA LEU A 2 -12.15 -0.18 13.51
C LEU A 2 -12.31 0.10 12.01
N VAL A 3 -11.42 0.92 11.45
CA VAL A 3 -11.21 0.95 10.00
C VAL A 3 -10.23 -0.18 9.67
N PHE A 4 -10.66 -1.12 8.83
CA PHE A 4 -9.83 -2.25 8.41
C PHE A 4 -9.79 -2.34 6.88
N ARG A 5 -8.59 -2.49 6.32
CA ARG A 5 -8.38 -2.81 4.90
C ARG A 5 -7.29 -3.88 4.77
N GLN A 6 -7.57 -4.88 3.95
CA GLN A 6 -6.60 -5.83 3.45
C GLN A 6 -6.25 -5.45 2.02
N LEU A 7 -4.97 -5.23 1.75
CA LEU A 7 -4.42 -4.86 0.44
C LEU A 7 -3.53 -6.00 -0.04
N PHE A 8 -3.48 -6.22 -1.34
CA PHE A 8 -2.73 -7.33 -1.93
C PHE A 8 -1.68 -6.80 -2.91
N ASP A 9 -0.44 -7.25 -2.76
CA ASP A 9 0.60 -7.10 -3.78
C ASP A 9 0.62 -8.37 -4.67
N PRO A 10 0.33 -8.26 -5.98
CA PRO A 10 0.28 -9.42 -6.86
C PRO A 10 1.65 -9.97 -7.25
N GLN A 11 2.75 -9.24 -7.04
CA GLN A 11 4.10 -9.66 -7.44
C GLN A 11 4.68 -10.63 -6.41
N SER A 12 4.55 -10.33 -5.12
CA SER A 12 5.00 -11.19 -4.01
C SER A 12 3.88 -12.04 -3.41
N SER A 13 2.61 -11.77 -3.76
CA SER A 13 1.41 -12.34 -3.14
C SER A 13 1.24 -11.96 -1.67
N THR A 14 1.76 -10.79 -1.29
CA THR A 14 1.74 -10.29 0.08
C THR A 14 0.42 -9.58 0.39
N TYR A 15 -0.10 -9.82 1.59
CA TYR A 15 -1.14 -9.00 2.20
C TYR A 15 -0.52 -7.93 3.11
N THR A 16 -0.88 -6.68 2.84
CA THR A 16 -0.64 -5.55 3.74
C THR A 16 -1.96 -5.21 4.45
N TYR A 17 -1.90 -4.94 5.76
CA TYR A 17 -3.10 -4.61 6.54
C TYR A 17 -3.06 -3.18 7.07
N LEU A 18 -4.12 -2.43 6.82
CA LEU A 18 -4.33 -1.11 7.41
C LEU A 18 -5.39 -1.23 8.52
N LEU A 19 -5.01 -0.82 9.73
CA LEU A 19 -5.88 -0.72 10.89
C LEU A 19 -5.91 0.73 11.35
N GLY A 20 -7.09 1.33 11.47
CA GLY A 20 -7.24 2.72 11.88
C GLY A 20 -8.32 2.94 12.93
N ASP A 21 -8.07 3.87 13.84
CA ASP A 21 -9.12 4.46 14.68
C ASP A 21 -9.65 5.73 13.99
N PRO A 22 -10.90 5.73 13.49
CA PRO A 22 -11.45 6.87 12.78
C PRO A 22 -11.67 8.10 13.69
N ALA A 23 -11.71 7.93 15.01
CA ALA A 23 -11.90 9.03 15.94
C ALA A 23 -10.62 9.86 16.12
N SER A 24 -9.46 9.21 16.23
CA SER A 24 -8.16 9.89 16.33
C SER A 24 -7.50 10.15 14.99
N GLY A 25 -7.89 9.40 13.96
CA GLY A 25 -7.22 9.38 12.66
C GLY A 25 -5.91 8.58 12.67
N GLU A 26 -5.52 7.96 13.78
CA GLU A 26 -4.29 7.17 13.88
C GLU A 26 -4.47 5.79 13.25
N ALA A 27 -3.44 5.33 12.54
CA ALA A 27 -3.44 4.04 11.88
C ALA A 27 -2.10 3.30 11.99
N LEU A 28 -2.17 1.98 11.85
CA LEU A 28 -1.04 1.07 11.69
C LEU A 28 -1.08 0.44 10.30
N LEU A 29 0.09 0.20 9.72
CA LEU A 29 0.27 -0.63 8.53
C LEU A 29 1.09 -1.88 8.91
N ILE A 30 0.56 -3.07 8.65
CA ILE A 30 1.26 -4.34 8.86
C ILE A 30 1.74 -4.88 7.52
N ASP A 31 3.02 -5.25 7.43
CA ASP A 31 3.71 -5.78 6.25
C ASP A 31 3.52 -4.90 4.98
N PRO A 32 3.90 -3.60 5.03
CA PRO A 32 3.84 -2.74 3.85
C PRO A 32 4.89 -3.16 2.81
N VAL A 33 4.52 -3.14 1.53
CA VAL A 33 5.41 -3.50 0.41
C VAL A 33 6.02 -2.24 -0.21
N PHE A 34 7.32 -2.25 -0.50
CA PHE A 34 8.07 -1.10 -1.01
C PHE A 34 7.43 -0.47 -2.26
N GLU A 35 7.06 -1.29 -3.25
CA GLU A 35 6.43 -0.86 -4.50
C GLU A 35 5.02 -0.28 -4.31
N GLN A 36 4.39 -0.55 -3.15
CA GLN A 36 3.02 -0.17 -2.84
C GLN A 36 2.91 1.05 -1.91
N VAL A 37 4.02 1.62 -1.44
CA VAL A 37 4.02 2.76 -0.49
C VAL A 37 3.16 3.94 -0.99
N ARG A 38 3.18 4.21 -2.30
CA ARG A 38 2.34 5.26 -2.92
C ARG A 38 0.85 4.93 -2.80
N ARG A 39 0.46 3.68 -3.07
CA ARG A 39 -0.93 3.18 -2.93
C ARG A 39 -1.38 3.30 -1.48
N ASP A 40 -0.55 2.84 -0.56
CA ASP A 40 -0.88 2.76 0.87
C ASP A 40 -1.02 4.17 1.47
N SER A 41 -0.11 5.09 1.11
CA SER A 41 -0.16 6.50 1.50
C SER A 41 -1.37 7.24 0.92
N ALA A 42 -1.78 6.90 -0.31
CA ALA A 42 -2.98 7.45 -0.90
C ALA A 42 -4.26 7.00 -0.18
N LEU A 43 -4.34 5.72 0.18
CA LEU A 43 -5.47 5.17 0.93
C LEU A 43 -5.61 5.80 2.31
N LEU A 44 -4.50 5.96 3.05
CA LEU A 44 -4.50 6.65 4.35
C LEU A 44 -5.11 8.04 4.24
N ARG A 45 -4.63 8.85 3.27
CA ARG A 45 -5.12 10.20 3.03
C ARG A 45 -6.61 10.24 2.66
N GLU A 46 -7.07 9.36 1.77
CA GLU A 46 -8.48 9.29 1.36
C GLU A 46 -9.41 8.89 2.52
N LEU A 47 -8.90 8.08 3.46
CA LEU A 47 -9.64 7.67 4.66
C LEU A 47 -9.52 8.67 5.82
N GLY A 48 -8.78 9.78 5.66
CA GLY A 48 -8.53 10.74 6.73
C GLY A 48 -7.67 10.18 7.87
N LEU A 49 -6.80 9.22 7.56
CA LEU A 49 -5.92 8.54 8.51
C LEU A 49 -4.45 8.94 8.30
N HIS A 50 -3.64 8.78 9.34
CA HIS A 50 -2.18 8.90 9.27
C HIS A 50 -1.54 7.70 9.96
N ALA A 51 -0.53 7.09 9.31
CA ALA A 51 0.18 5.96 9.88
C ALA A 51 1.13 6.43 10.98
N ILE A 52 0.87 6.04 12.22
CA ILE A 52 1.77 6.32 13.36
C ILE A 52 2.93 5.31 13.40
N ALA A 53 2.73 4.12 12.87
CA ALA A 53 3.75 3.09 12.76
C ALA A 53 3.51 2.09 11.62
N THR A 54 4.60 1.54 11.10
CA THR A 54 4.62 0.32 10.29
C THR A 54 5.12 -0.84 11.14
N LEU A 55 4.52 -2.01 10.96
CA LEU A 55 4.88 -3.23 11.67
C LEU A 55 5.22 -4.31 10.66
N ASP A 56 6.45 -4.81 10.68
CA ASP A 56 6.79 -6.02 9.95
C ASP A 56 6.60 -7.23 10.86
N THR A 57 5.85 -8.24 10.43
CA THR A 57 5.67 -9.50 11.16
C THR A 57 6.99 -10.27 11.23
N HIS A 58 7.85 -10.14 10.23
CA HIS A 58 9.18 -10.71 10.16
C HIS A 58 10.03 -10.02 9.08
N VAL A 59 11.30 -10.39 8.97
CA VAL A 59 12.15 -9.98 7.84
C VAL A 59 11.72 -10.80 6.62
N HIS A 60 11.02 -10.16 5.68
CA HIS A 60 10.50 -10.82 4.47
C HIS A 60 11.61 -11.24 3.51
N ALA A 61 11.40 -12.33 2.77
CA ALA A 61 12.37 -12.87 1.80
C ALA A 61 11.90 -12.75 0.34
N ASP A 62 10.68 -12.28 0.12
CA ASP A 62 9.96 -12.24 -1.14
C ASP A 62 9.68 -10.82 -1.62
N HIS A 63 9.75 -9.82 -0.75
CA HIS A 63 9.63 -8.40 -1.09
C HIS A 63 10.48 -7.52 -0.16
N VAL A 64 10.77 -6.29 -0.59
CA VAL A 64 11.37 -5.27 0.29
C VAL A 64 10.26 -4.55 1.06
N THR A 65 10.41 -4.38 2.37
CA THR A 65 9.43 -3.65 3.19
C THR A 65 9.36 -2.17 2.79
N GLY A 66 8.15 -1.62 2.79
CA GLY A 66 7.88 -0.19 2.61
C GLY A 66 8.12 0.65 3.87
N ALA A 67 8.50 0.02 4.99
CA ALA A 67 8.62 0.67 6.30
C ALA A 67 9.50 1.94 6.27
N TRP A 68 10.69 1.88 5.67
CA TRP A 68 11.58 3.05 5.59
C TRP A 68 10.97 4.21 4.81
N LEU A 69 10.29 3.93 3.68
CA LEU A 69 9.67 4.99 2.87
C LEU A 69 8.48 5.62 3.58
N HIS A 70 7.64 4.84 4.27
CA HIS A 70 6.55 5.39 5.08
C HIS A 70 7.09 6.31 6.20
N LYS A 71 8.20 5.94 6.83
CA LYS A 71 8.89 6.82 7.78
C LYS A 71 9.42 8.08 7.10
N ALA A 72 10.15 7.95 6.00
CA ALA A 72 10.79 9.07 5.32
C ALA A 72 9.79 10.08 4.73
N GLN A 73 8.64 9.60 4.22
CA GLN A 73 7.63 10.42 3.55
C GLN A 73 6.50 10.89 4.50
N GLY A 74 6.12 10.05 5.47
CA GLY A 74 4.94 10.27 6.31
C GLY A 74 5.22 10.35 7.81
N GLY A 75 6.47 10.15 8.25
CA GLY A 75 6.86 10.26 9.65
C GLY A 75 6.44 9.09 10.55
N SER A 76 5.98 7.96 9.98
CA SER A 76 5.64 6.77 10.76
C SER A 76 6.86 6.19 11.47
N ARG A 77 6.67 5.55 12.63
CA ARG A 77 7.73 4.77 13.30
C ARG A 77 7.85 3.38 12.71
N ILE A 78 9.06 2.87 12.60
CA ILE A 78 9.32 1.49 12.16
C ILE A 78 9.36 0.57 13.37
N MET A 79 8.51 -0.45 13.40
CA MET A 79 8.47 -1.44 14.47
C MET A 79 8.67 -2.85 13.90
N VAL A 80 9.59 -3.60 14.49
CA VAL A 80 9.91 -4.98 14.09
C VAL A 80 10.39 -5.76 15.31
N SER A 81 10.38 -7.09 15.25
CA SER A 81 10.85 -7.95 16.33
C SER A 81 12.28 -7.66 16.76
N ALA A 82 12.53 -7.63 18.06
CA ALA A 82 13.87 -7.63 18.64
C ALA A 82 14.71 -8.86 18.23
N ALA A 83 14.06 -9.98 17.90
CA ALA A 83 14.71 -11.22 17.46
C ALA A 83 14.94 -11.29 15.94
N SER A 84 14.57 -10.24 15.18
CA SER A 84 14.73 -10.21 13.72
C SER A 84 16.17 -10.01 13.25
N GLY A 85 17.03 -9.41 14.09
CA GLY A 85 18.37 -8.96 13.70
C GLY A 85 18.36 -7.71 12.81
N ALA A 86 17.21 -7.08 12.56
CA ALA A 86 17.13 -5.86 11.78
C ALA A 86 17.68 -4.64 12.54
N THR A 87 18.18 -3.68 11.77
CA THR A 87 18.71 -2.39 12.21
C THR A 87 17.84 -1.27 11.67
N ASN A 88 17.96 -0.05 12.22
CA ASN A 88 17.20 1.16 11.85
C ASN A 88 15.71 1.19 12.22
N ALA A 89 15.23 0.19 12.95
CA ALA A 89 13.90 0.25 13.57
C ALA A 89 13.84 1.32 14.67
N ASP A 90 12.70 2.00 14.81
CA ASP A 90 12.46 2.97 15.88
C ASP A 90 12.07 2.29 17.20
N ARG A 91 11.44 1.12 17.12
CA ARG A 91 11.12 0.28 18.28
C ARG A 91 11.31 -1.19 17.94
N LEU A 92 12.08 -1.89 18.77
CA LEU A 92 12.18 -3.34 18.73
C LEU A 92 11.10 -3.95 19.63
N LEU A 93 10.25 -4.80 19.06
CA LEU A 93 9.10 -5.41 19.73
C LEU A 93 9.47 -6.78 20.34
N GLN A 94 8.87 -7.09 21.48
CA GLN A 94 9.00 -8.36 22.19
C GLN A 94 7.62 -8.94 22.51
N HIS A 95 7.59 -10.22 22.89
CA HIS A 95 6.36 -10.87 23.34
C HIS A 95 5.73 -10.09 24.52
N GLY A 96 4.43 -9.84 24.46
CA GLY A 96 3.66 -9.11 25.47
C GLY A 96 3.67 -7.58 25.31
N ASP A 97 4.44 -7.03 24.36
CA ASP A 97 4.34 -5.61 24.03
C ASP A 97 2.94 -5.26 23.51
N GLN A 98 2.54 -4.00 23.74
CA GLN A 98 1.36 -3.42 23.10
C GLN A 98 1.75 -2.28 22.15
N VAL A 99 1.04 -2.21 21.02
CA VAL A 99 1.16 -1.15 20.01
C VAL A 99 -0.19 -0.43 19.92
N PRO A 100 -0.38 0.70 20.63
CA PRO A 100 -1.63 1.44 20.61
C PRO A 100 -1.78 2.28 19.33
N PHE A 101 -3.04 2.49 18.93
CA PHE A 101 -3.47 3.42 17.88
C PHE A 101 -4.88 3.91 18.22
N GLY A 102 -5.01 5.18 18.57
CA GLY A 102 -6.23 5.76 19.13
C GLY A 102 -6.65 5.05 20.42
N THR A 103 -7.88 4.57 20.43
CA THR A 103 -8.49 3.81 21.53
C THR A 103 -8.25 2.30 21.44
N ARG A 104 -7.54 1.83 20.40
CA ARG A 104 -7.29 0.42 20.10
C ARG A 104 -5.81 0.08 20.30
N HIS A 105 -5.50 -1.21 20.39
CA HIS A 105 -4.10 -1.67 20.36
C HIS A 105 -3.95 -3.07 19.76
N LEU A 106 -2.72 -3.39 19.36
CA LEU A 106 -2.27 -4.74 19.04
C LEU A 106 -1.39 -5.27 20.17
N GLU A 107 -1.69 -6.48 20.66
CA GLU A 107 -0.77 -7.29 21.48
C GLU A 107 0.23 -8.01 20.57
N VAL A 108 1.50 -8.02 20.96
CA VAL A 108 2.57 -8.71 20.25
C VAL A 108 2.78 -10.11 20.83
N ARG A 109 2.66 -11.15 20.00
CA ARG A 109 3.03 -12.53 20.35
C ARG A 109 4.23 -12.98 19.53
N ALA A 110 5.30 -13.38 20.20
CA ALA A 110 6.40 -14.06 19.53
C ALA A 110 5.94 -15.41 18.97
N THR A 111 6.08 -15.60 17.65
CA THR A 111 5.70 -16.83 16.94
C THR A 111 6.83 -17.36 16.04
N PRO A 112 8.06 -17.54 16.59
CA PRO A 112 9.21 -17.98 15.81
C PRO A 112 8.99 -19.36 15.18
N GLY A 113 9.59 -19.58 14.02
CA GLY A 113 9.50 -20.86 13.34
C GLY A 113 9.71 -20.73 11.84
N HIS A 114 9.00 -19.80 11.19
CA HIS A 114 9.32 -19.41 9.82
C HIS A 114 10.68 -18.68 9.79
N THR A 115 10.84 -17.68 10.66
CA THR A 115 12.13 -17.07 11.04
C THR A 115 12.26 -17.03 12.57
N ASN A 116 13.43 -16.68 13.08
CA ASN A 116 13.60 -16.37 14.51
C ASN A 116 12.82 -15.13 14.97
N GLY A 117 12.57 -14.19 14.05
CA GLY A 117 11.99 -12.89 14.33
C GLY A 117 10.47 -12.81 14.13
N CYS A 118 9.79 -13.90 13.79
CA CYS A 118 8.35 -13.87 13.52
C CYS A 118 7.53 -13.43 14.75
N LEU A 119 6.63 -12.49 14.51
CA LEU A 119 5.60 -12.04 15.44
C LEU A 119 4.21 -12.26 14.83
N THR A 120 3.25 -12.51 15.71
CA THR A 120 1.82 -12.40 15.43
C THR A 120 1.28 -11.20 16.19
N TYR A 121 0.49 -10.37 15.51
CA TYR A 121 -0.16 -9.20 16.13
C TYR A 121 -1.64 -9.52 16.39
N VAL A 122 -2.09 -9.40 17.63
CA VAL A 122 -3.46 -9.74 18.05
C VAL A 122 -4.21 -8.47 18.42
N LEU A 123 -5.39 -8.25 17.84
CA LEU A 123 -6.24 -7.11 18.17
C LEU A 123 -6.76 -7.22 19.61
N ASP A 124 -6.90 -6.08 20.31
CA ASP A 124 -7.30 -5.99 21.72
C ASP A 124 -8.56 -6.75 22.14
N ASP A 125 -9.51 -6.97 21.22
CA ASP A 125 -10.75 -7.73 21.45
C ASP A 125 -10.63 -9.21 21.08
N HIS A 126 -9.42 -9.64 20.67
CA HIS A 126 -9.09 -10.96 20.14
C HIS A 126 -9.97 -11.39 18.95
N GLY A 127 -10.63 -10.45 18.27
CA GLY A 127 -11.44 -10.73 17.09
C GLY A 127 -10.61 -11.03 15.84
N MET A 128 -9.37 -10.54 15.79
CA MET A 128 -8.46 -10.66 14.65
C MET A 128 -7.02 -10.87 15.11
N ALA A 129 -6.25 -11.70 14.40
CA ALA A 129 -4.82 -11.83 14.55
C ALA A 129 -4.13 -11.86 13.18
N PHE A 130 -2.99 -11.17 13.08
CA PHE A 130 -2.16 -11.07 11.88
C PHE A 130 -0.97 -11.99 12.06
N THR A 131 -1.01 -13.14 11.39
CA THR A 131 -0.18 -14.31 11.72
C THR A 131 1.17 -14.35 11.00
N GLY A 132 1.47 -13.31 10.21
CA GLY A 132 2.63 -13.30 9.33
C GLY A 132 2.69 -14.57 8.49
N ASP A 133 3.90 -15.14 8.39
CA ASP A 133 4.12 -16.44 7.78
C ASP A 133 4.22 -17.59 8.81
N SER A 134 3.88 -17.34 10.08
CA SER A 134 3.81 -18.42 11.07
C SER A 134 2.64 -19.38 10.77
N LEU A 135 1.48 -18.85 10.39
CA LEU A 135 0.32 -19.63 9.98
C LEU A 135 -0.31 -19.02 8.73
N LEU A 136 -0.57 -19.86 7.73
CA LEU A 136 -1.22 -19.49 6.48
C LEU A 136 -2.57 -20.22 6.36
N ILE A 137 -3.42 -19.81 5.41
CA ILE A 137 -4.71 -20.46 5.19
C ILE A 137 -4.49 -21.89 4.69
N ARG A 138 -4.84 -22.87 5.54
CA ARG A 138 -4.58 -24.31 5.33
C ARG A 138 -3.12 -24.65 5.08
N GLY A 139 -2.20 -23.91 5.71
CA GLY A 139 -0.77 -24.12 5.58
C GLY A 139 0.03 -23.37 6.63
N CYS A 140 1.32 -23.20 6.37
CA CYS A 140 2.22 -22.37 7.17
C CYS A 140 3.40 -21.93 6.28
N GLY A 141 4.16 -20.94 6.74
CA GLY A 141 5.41 -20.56 6.11
C GLY A 141 6.43 -21.69 6.14
N ARG A 142 7.40 -21.60 5.24
CA ARG A 142 8.55 -22.54 5.17
C ARG A 142 9.47 -22.36 6.38
N THR A 143 10.33 -23.34 6.68
CA THR A 143 11.16 -23.34 7.91
C THR A 143 12.62 -23.68 7.66
N ASP A 144 13.07 -23.63 6.41
CA ASP A 144 14.37 -24.08 5.92
C ASP A 144 15.37 -22.94 5.65
N PHE A 145 14.94 -21.68 5.79
CA PHE A 145 15.77 -20.47 5.67
C PHE A 145 15.62 -19.57 6.90
N GLN A 146 16.42 -18.51 7.00
CA GLN A 146 16.29 -17.44 8.02
C GLN A 146 16.18 -17.96 9.46
N GLN A 147 17.00 -18.99 9.76
CA GLN A 147 17.01 -19.69 11.04
C GLN A 147 15.64 -20.30 11.39
N GLY A 148 14.85 -20.72 10.42
CA GLY A 148 13.58 -21.40 10.61
C GLY A 148 13.72 -22.74 11.35
N SER A 149 12.62 -23.22 11.91
CA SER A 149 12.56 -24.48 12.65
C SER A 149 11.13 -25.01 12.68
N PRO A 150 10.88 -26.21 12.12
CA PRO A 150 9.56 -26.85 12.19
C PRO A 150 9.09 -27.02 13.64
N LYS A 151 9.94 -27.57 14.52
CA LYS A 151 9.60 -27.75 15.93
C LYS A 151 9.13 -26.45 16.60
N ARG A 152 9.89 -25.36 16.45
CA ARG A 152 9.48 -24.06 17.05
C ARG A 152 8.22 -23.51 16.40
N LEU A 153 8.06 -23.68 15.09
CA LEU A 153 6.85 -23.25 14.40
C LEU A 153 5.61 -23.96 14.93
N TYR A 154 5.68 -25.28 15.12
CA TYR A 154 4.61 -26.08 15.70
C TYR A 154 4.17 -25.53 17.07
N HIS A 155 5.14 -25.37 17.99
CA HIS A 155 4.86 -24.81 19.31
C HIS A 155 4.27 -23.39 19.23
N SER A 156 4.89 -22.50 18.46
CA SER A 156 4.40 -21.13 18.25
C SER A 156 2.95 -21.10 17.78
N VAL A 157 2.60 -21.89 16.77
CA VAL A 157 1.24 -21.93 16.24
C VAL A 157 0.26 -22.45 17.29
N HIS A 158 0.57 -23.57 17.96
CA HIS A 158 -0.35 -24.18 18.92
C HIS A 158 -0.54 -23.35 20.18
N GLU A 159 0.54 -22.78 20.72
CA GLU A 159 0.54 -22.08 22.00
C GLU A 159 0.10 -20.62 21.87
N GLN A 160 0.39 -19.97 20.74
CA GLN A 160 0.17 -18.52 20.59
C GLN A 160 -0.98 -18.16 19.65
N ILE A 161 -1.24 -18.98 18.63
CA ILE A 161 -2.26 -18.67 17.61
C ILE A 161 -3.51 -19.53 17.84
N LEU A 162 -3.39 -20.85 17.91
CA LEU A 162 -4.54 -21.75 18.08
C LEU A 162 -5.11 -21.76 19.51
N ALA A 163 -4.42 -21.12 20.46
CA ALA A 163 -4.91 -20.85 21.80
C ALA A 163 -5.84 -19.62 21.87
N LEU A 164 -5.94 -18.83 20.81
CA LEU A 164 -6.90 -17.71 20.71
C LEU A 164 -8.36 -18.21 20.65
N PRO A 165 -9.36 -17.34 20.85
CA PRO A 165 -10.76 -17.71 20.73
C PRO A 165 -11.06 -18.37 19.38
N PRO A 166 -11.91 -19.42 19.32
CA PRO A 166 -12.18 -20.14 18.07
C PRO A 166 -12.70 -19.27 16.92
N ALA A 167 -13.41 -18.18 17.24
CA ALA A 167 -13.95 -17.22 16.27
C ALA A 167 -12.94 -16.14 15.82
N CYS A 168 -11.74 -16.11 16.40
CA CYS A 168 -10.70 -15.16 16.02
C CYS A 168 -10.32 -15.37 14.56
N LEU A 169 -10.41 -14.30 13.76
CA LEU A 169 -10.02 -14.30 12.36
C LEU A 169 -8.50 -14.25 12.24
N LEU A 170 -7.96 -15.04 11.32
CA LEU A 170 -6.53 -15.18 11.09
C LEU A 170 -6.18 -14.64 9.71
N TYR A 171 -5.34 -13.62 9.70
CA TYR A 171 -4.93 -12.86 8.53
C TYR A 171 -3.43 -13.08 8.27
N PRO A 172 -3.06 -13.92 7.28
CA PRO A 172 -1.66 -14.25 7.00
C PRO A 172 -0.94 -13.14 6.24
N ALA A 173 0.38 -13.17 6.19
CA ALA A 173 1.13 -12.27 5.30
C ALA A 173 1.04 -12.67 3.83
N HIS A 174 0.73 -13.94 3.51
CA HIS A 174 0.66 -14.42 2.13
C HIS A 174 -0.51 -15.39 1.88
N ASP A 175 -1.03 -15.35 0.65
CA ASP A 175 -1.82 -16.44 0.09
C ASP A 175 -1.60 -16.52 -1.44
N TYR A 176 -1.56 -17.75 -1.96
CA TYR A 176 -1.23 -18.02 -3.37
C TYR A 176 -2.43 -18.57 -4.17
N ARG A 177 -3.65 -18.49 -3.61
CA ARG A 177 -4.89 -19.08 -4.15
C ARG A 177 -6.06 -18.09 -4.19
N GLY A 178 -5.86 -16.85 -3.74
CA GLY A 178 -6.89 -15.83 -3.65
C GLY A 178 -7.79 -15.97 -2.41
N LEU A 179 -7.34 -16.70 -1.38
CA LEU A 179 -8.03 -16.81 -0.10
C LEU A 179 -7.54 -15.69 0.83
N THR A 180 -8.48 -14.99 1.47
CA THR A 180 -8.18 -13.74 2.17
C THR A 180 -8.10 -13.86 3.68
N VAL A 181 -8.83 -14.80 4.29
CA VAL A 181 -8.93 -14.95 5.74
C VAL A 181 -9.32 -16.38 6.11
N THR A 182 -8.95 -16.81 7.31
CA THR A 182 -9.50 -18.02 7.95
C THR A 182 -9.77 -17.75 9.43
N SER A 183 -10.03 -18.77 10.24
CA SER A 183 -10.26 -18.65 11.68
C SER A 183 -9.52 -19.71 12.46
N VAL A 184 -9.33 -19.45 13.77
CA VAL A 184 -8.72 -20.42 14.69
C VAL A 184 -9.47 -21.75 14.66
N ALA A 185 -10.81 -21.73 14.68
CA ALA A 185 -11.61 -22.95 14.63
C ALA A 185 -11.37 -23.76 13.35
N GLU A 186 -11.25 -23.07 12.22
CA GLU A 186 -11.00 -23.73 10.95
C GLU A 186 -9.59 -24.32 10.88
N GLU A 187 -8.55 -23.56 11.24
CA GLU A 187 -7.17 -24.04 11.15
C GLU A 187 -6.91 -25.17 12.17
N ARG A 188 -7.45 -25.06 13.39
CA ARG A 188 -7.36 -26.13 14.39
C ARG A 188 -7.96 -27.45 13.90
N ARG A 189 -9.02 -27.40 13.08
CA ARG A 189 -9.71 -28.61 12.61
C ARG A 189 -9.22 -29.10 11.25
N TYR A 190 -8.82 -28.18 10.37
CA TYR A 190 -8.67 -28.45 8.94
C TYR A 190 -7.31 -28.03 8.37
N ASN A 191 -6.39 -27.45 9.15
CA ASN A 191 -5.03 -27.24 8.66
C ASN A 191 -4.38 -28.61 8.42
N PRO A 192 -3.98 -28.94 7.18
CA PRO A 192 -3.47 -30.27 6.84
C PRO A 192 -2.06 -30.55 7.41
N ARG A 193 -1.41 -29.54 7.99
CA ARG A 193 -0.06 -29.63 8.58
C ARG A 193 -0.06 -29.49 10.10
N LEU A 194 -0.99 -28.73 10.67
CA LEU A 194 -0.96 -28.29 12.07
C LEU A 194 -2.28 -28.56 12.82
N GLY A 195 -3.33 -28.98 12.11
CA GLY A 195 -4.67 -29.18 12.65
C GLY A 195 -5.00 -30.64 12.89
N GLY A 196 -6.16 -30.89 13.50
CA GLY A 196 -6.64 -32.23 13.80
C GLY A 196 -5.77 -32.93 14.83
N ASP A 197 -5.44 -34.19 14.55
CA ASP A 197 -4.65 -35.06 15.44
C ASP A 197 -3.14 -35.07 15.09
N VAL A 198 -2.70 -34.16 14.20
CA VAL A 198 -1.29 -34.05 13.80
C VAL A 198 -0.43 -33.65 15.00
N ASP A 199 0.66 -34.38 15.23
CA ASP A 199 1.64 -34.07 16.27
C ASP A 199 2.89 -33.34 15.74
N GLU A 200 3.79 -32.95 16.65
CA GLU A 200 5.03 -32.24 16.30
C GLU A 200 5.94 -33.05 15.35
N ALA A 201 5.96 -34.37 15.51
CA ALA A 201 6.82 -35.25 14.72
C ALA A 201 6.29 -35.40 13.30
N ASP A 202 4.98 -35.59 13.14
CA ASP A 202 4.29 -35.58 11.86
C ASP A 202 4.54 -34.26 11.12
N PHE A 203 4.32 -33.13 11.79
CA PHE A 203 4.55 -31.81 11.21
C PHE A 203 6.02 -31.60 10.80
N SER A 204 6.95 -31.89 11.70
CA SER A 204 8.38 -31.71 11.42
C SER A 204 8.85 -32.62 10.28
N GLY A 205 8.36 -33.86 10.24
CA GLY A 205 8.57 -34.79 9.15
C GLY A 205 8.08 -34.22 7.82
N TYR A 206 6.85 -33.69 7.78
CA TYR A 206 6.29 -33.05 6.59
C TYR A 206 7.16 -31.86 6.12
N MET A 207 7.47 -30.93 7.02
CA MET A 207 8.19 -29.69 6.68
C MET A 207 9.60 -29.95 6.16
N ASN A 208 10.30 -30.96 6.70
CA ASN A 208 11.64 -31.33 6.26
C ASN A 208 11.68 -31.94 4.84
N HIS A 209 10.54 -32.40 4.31
CA HIS A 209 10.43 -33.06 3.00
C HIS A 209 9.63 -32.24 1.96
N LEU A 210 9.37 -30.96 2.25
CA LEU A 210 8.61 -30.07 1.38
C LEU A 210 9.24 -29.85 -0.01
N GLY A 211 10.59 -29.87 -0.10
CA GLY A 211 11.31 -29.78 -1.37
C GLY A 211 11.07 -28.48 -2.16
N LEU A 212 10.82 -27.36 -1.47
CA LEU A 212 10.48 -26.09 -2.12
C LEU A 212 11.69 -25.48 -2.85
N PRO A 213 11.47 -24.79 -3.98
CA PRO A 213 12.54 -24.05 -4.65
C PRO A 213 13.12 -22.95 -3.74
N HIS A 214 14.35 -22.55 -4.03
CA HIS A 214 14.97 -21.39 -3.39
C HIS A 214 14.10 -20.13 -3.61
N PRO A 215 13.85 -19.29 -2.58
CA PRO A 215 13.04 -18.09 -2.76
C PRO A 215 13.72 -17.12 -3.76
N LYS A 216 12.93 -16.58 -4.69
CA LYS A 216 13.45 -15.85 -5.87
C LYS A 216 14.13 -14.52 -5.53
N LEU A 217 13.67 -13.83 -4.49
CA LEU A 217 14.11 -12.48 -4.14
C LEU A 217 14.91 -12.43 -2.84
N MET A 218 15.21 -13.57 -2.21
CA MET A 218 15.81 -13.60 -0.87
C MET A 218 17.15 -12.86 -0.79
N ASP A 219 18.00 -13.00 -1.80
CA ASP A 219 19.33 -12.37 -1.86
C ASP A 219 19.27 -10.84 -1.99
N ILE A 220 18.09 -10.29 -2.31
CA ILE A 220 17.83 -8.85 -2.41
C ILE A 220 17.00 -8.38 -1.20
N ALA A 221 15.89 -9.05 -0.94
CA ALA A 221 14.91 -8.69 0.06
C ALA A 221 15.49 -8.79 1.49
N VAL A 222 16.15 -9.90 1.84
CA VAL A 222 16.64 -10.09 3.21
C VAL A 222 17.69 -9.03 3.60
N PRO A 223 18.74 -8.74 2.78
CA PRO A 223 19.68 -7.67 3.11
C PRO A 223 19.03 -6.29 3.21
N ALA A 224 18.05 -5.97 2.35
CA ALA A 224 17.31 -4.71 2.42
C ALA A 224 16.47 -4.62 3.70
N ASN A 225 15.76 -5.68 4.05
CA ASN A 225 14.84 -5.76 5.18
C ASN A 225 15.57 -5.82 6.53
N LEU A 226 16.81 -6.34 6.58
CA LEU A 226 17.69 -6.22 7.75
C LEU A 226 18.08 -4.76 8.07
N ARG A 227 17.82 -3.82 7.16
CA ARG A 227 17.93 -2.36 7.38
C ARG A 227 16.58 -1.66 7.27
N CYS A 228 15.49 -2.40 7.53
CA CYS A 228 14.11 -1.94 7.49
C CYS A 228 13.68 -1.35 6.12
N GLY A 229 14.25 -1.84 5.02
CA GLY A 229 13.94 -1.36 3.67
C GLY A 229 14.67 -0.06 3.30
N GLN A 230 15.68 0.36 4.07
CA GLN A 230 16.51 1.51 3.73
C GLN A 230 17.31 1.24 2.44
N PRO A 231 17.17 2.09 1.40
CA PRO A 231 17.95 1.93 0.16
C PRO A 231 19.45 2.18 0.33
N ASP A 232 20.28 1.49 -0.47
CA ASP A 232 21.76 1.61 -0.46
C ASP A 232 22.30 2.96 -0.95
N GLN A 233 21.51 3.78 -1.65
CA GLN A 233 21.85 5.14 -2.09
C GLN A 233 20.60 6.02 -2.08
N ALA A 234 20.77 7.35 -2.04
CA ALA A 234 19.70 8.36 -2.11
C ALA A 234 18.81 8.31 -3.38
N ALA A 235 19.00 7.31 -4.25
CA ALA A 235 18.43 7.18 -5.58
C ALA A 235 17.33 6.11 -5.74
N ALA A 236 16.83 5.49 -4.67
CA ALA A 236 15.67 4.60 -4.76
C ALA A 236 14.55 5.03 -3.81
N THR A 237 14.19 6.31 -3.84
CA THR A 237 12.80 6.66 -3.58
C THR A 237 12.02 6.35 -4.85
N MET A 238 10.79 5.85 -4.75
CA MET A 238 9.86 5.90 -5.87
C MET A 238 9.73 7.38 -6.27
N ALA A 239 10.46 7.81 -7.30
CA ALA A 239 10.51 9.21 -7.66
C ALA A 239 9.11 9.64 -8.11
N ASP A 240 8.52 10.55 -7.34
CA ASP A 240 7.32 11.25 -7.78
C ASP A 240 7.68 12.18 -8.95
N PRO A 241 6.75 12.41 -9.89
CA PRO A 241 7.01 13.30 -11.01
C PRO A 241 7.41 14.69 -10.51
N SER A 242 8.52 15.22 -11.02
CA SER A 242 9.08 16.50 -10.57
C SER A 242 8.59 17.72 -11.35
N TRP A 243 7.82 17.51 -12.42
CA TRP A 243 7.38 18.58 -13.33
C TRP A 243 6.26 19.44 -12.75
N ALA A 244 5.58 18.98 -11.70
CA ALA A 244 4.55 19.72 -10.96
C ALA A 244 4.37 19.13 -9.56
N PRO A 245 3.78 19.87 -8.60
CA PRO A 245 3.40 19.33 -7.30
C PRO A 245 2.18 18.39 -7.42
N LEU A 246 2.45 17.14 -7.80
CA LEU A 246 1.42 16.12 -8.02
C LEU A 246 1.21 15.23 -6.80
N THR A 247 0.00 14.71 -6.69
CA THR A 247 -0.35 13.64 -5.75
C THR A 247 -1.00 12.49 -6.50
N CYS A 248 -0.64 11.25 -6.18
CA CYS A 248 -1.33 10.09 -6.74
C CYS A 248 -2.48 9.68 -5.81
N ASN A 249 -3.68 9.52 -6.36
CA ASN A 249 -4.82 8.98 -5.61
C ASN A 249 -4.78 7.44 -5.55
N PHE A 250 -5.64 6.83 -4.74
CA PHE A 250 -5.67 5.37 -4.56
C PHE A 250 -5.99 4.62 -5.85
N GLY A 251 -6.71 5.26 -6.78
CA GLY A 251 -6.99 4.75 -8.12
C GLY A 251 -5.78 4.78 -9.08
N GLY A 252 -4.61 5.25 -8.64
CA GLY A 252 -3.40 5.33 -9.45
C GLY A 252 -3.37 6.51 -10.43
N ILE A 253 -4.25 7.50 -10.25
CA ILE A 253 -4.31 8.69 -11.08
C ILE A 253 -3.50 9.80 -10.43
N TRP A 254 -2.57 10.36 -11.20
CA TRP A 254 -1.85 11.57 -10.82
C TRP A 254 -2.77 12.78 -10.89
N GLU A 255 -2.82 13.55 -9.81
CA GLU A 255 -3.67 14.72 -9.67
C GLU A 255 -2.85 15.95 -9.30
N ILE A 256 -3.22 17.08 -9.90
CA ILE A 256 -2.77 18.41 -9.51
C ILE A 256 -3.94 19.18 -8.88
N GLN A 257 -3.69 19.91 -7.80
CA GLN A 257 -4.70 20.79 -7.20
C GLN A 257 -4.87 22.06 -8.05
N PRO A 258 -6.07 22.68 -8.07
CA PRO A 258 -6.31 23.88 -8.89
C PRO A 258 -5.35 25.03 -8.61
N ALA A 259 -5.16 25.41 -7.34
CA ALA A 259 -4.20 26.47 -6.96
C ALA A 259 -2.76 26.16 -7.43
N ALA A 260 -2.31 24.92 -7.27
CA ALA A 260 -1.00 24.49 -7.74
C ALA A 260 -0.84 24.58 -9.27
N LEU A 261 -1.87 24.22 -10.03
CA LEU A 261 -1.85 24.38 -11.47
C LEU A 261 -1.82 25.86 -11.87
N GLU A 262 -2.57 26.72 -11.19
CA GLU A 262 -2.55 28.16 -11.43
C GLU A 262 -1.15 28.74 -11.24
N GLU A 263 -0.50 28.42 -10.13
CA GLU A 263 0.87 28.85 -9.84
C GLU A 263 1.84 28.37 -10.92
N CYS A 264 1.72 27.09 -11.32
CA CYS A 264 2.53 26.55 -12.42
C CYS A 264 2.30 27.30 -13.73
N LEU A 265 1.07 27.72 -14.05
CA LEU A 265 0.75 28.43 -15.29
C LEU A 265 1.15 29.92 -15.25
N ALA A 266 1.26 30.52 -14.06
CA ALA A 266 1.63 31.90 -13.86
C ALA A 266 3.15 32.15 -13.92
N ASP A 267 3.96 31.13 -13.62
CA ASP A 267 5.42 31.20 -13.75
C ASP A 267 5.86 31.30 -15.23
N ALA A 268 7.01 31.94 -15.50
CA ALA A 268 7.57 32.07 -16.84
C ALA A 268 7.92 30.69 -17.48
N HIS A 269 8.15 29.66 -16.65
CA HIS A 269 8.28 28.25 -17.07
C HIS A 269 6.94 27.53 -17.28
N GLY A 270 5.81 28.12 -16.87
CA GLY A 270 4.45 27.60 -17.06
C GLY A 270 4.03 27.42 -18.51
N SER A 271 4.81 27.99 -19.43
CA SER A 271 4.63 27.87 -20.88
C SER A 271 4.74 26.43 -21.41
N GLU A 272 5.26 25.48 -20.62
CA GLU A 272 5.43 24.09 -21.04
C GLU A 272 4.19 23.21 -20.81
N ILE A 273 3.34 23.50 -19.81
CA ILE A 273 2.18 22.64 -19.50
C ILE A 273 1.07 22.83 -20.55
N GLN A 274 0.58 21.72 -21.09
CA GLN A 274 -0.56 21.70 -22.00
C GLN A 274 -1.84 21.38 -21.23
N VAL A 275 -2.73 22.38 -21.08
CA VAL A 275 -4.06 22.16 -20.49
C VAL A 275 -5.02 21.67 -21.56
N ILE A 276 -5.49 20.43 -21.41
CA ILE A 276 -6.39 19.78 -22.36
C ILE A 276 -7.77 19.64 -21.73
N ASP A 277 -8.73 20.41 -22.24
CA ASP A 277 -10.11 20.37 -21.79
C ASP A 277 -10.88 19.30 -22.56
N VAL A 278 -11.35 18.27 -21.84
CA VAL A 278 -12.03 17.11 -22.42
C VAL A 278 -13.56 17.18 -22.28
N ARG A 279 -14.11 18.35 -21.97
CA ARG A 279 -15.55 18.60 -21.97
C ARG A 279 -16.10 18.68 -23.40
N GLU A 280 -17.43 18.74 -23.51
CA GLU A 280 -18.09 19.03 -24.78
C GLU A 280 -17.98 20.52 -25.14
N PRO A 281 -18.07 20.89 -26.44
CA PRO A 281 -17.93 22.27 -26.89
C PRO A 281 -18.83 23.27 -26.15
N ASP A 282 -20.08 22.90 -25.89
CA ASP A 282 -21.05 23.76 -25.18
C ASP A 282 -20.66 24.03 -23.73
N GLU A 283 -19.95 23.08 -23.08
CA GLU A 283 -19.44 23.28 -21.72
C GLU A 283 -18.20 24.19 -21.70
N PHE A 284 -17.39 24.16 -22.77
CA PHE A 284 -16.14 24.93 -22.90
C PHE A 284 -16.39 26.43 -23.11
N THR A 285 -17.47 26.79 -23.80
CA THR A 285 -17.94 28.17 -23.96
C THR A 285 -19.02 28.56 -22.95
N GLY A 286 -19.57 27.58 -22.20
CA GLY A 286 -20.63 27.79 -21.22
C GLY A 286 -20.22 28.54 -19.95
N GLY A 287 -21.15 28.61 -18.99
CA GLY A 287 -21.04 29.47 -17.80
C GLY A 287 -19.88 29.15 -16.84
N LEU A 288 -19.29 27.95 -16.91
CA LEU A 288 -18.08 27.60 -16.15
C LEU A 288 -16.81 28.23 -16.74
N GLY A 289 -16.86 28.70 -17.99
CA GLY A 289 -15.68 29.18 -18.72
C GLY A 289 -14.64 28.08 -18.90
N ARG A 290 -13.38 28.48 -19.08
CA ARG A 290 -12.23 27.59 -19.27
C ARG A 290 -10.97 28.17 -18.63
N ILE A 291 -9.99 27.33 -18.34
CA ILE A 291 -8.66 27.77 -17.90
C ILE A 291 -7.99 28.51 -19.08
N ARG A 292 -7.23 29.57 -18.76
CA ARG A 292 -6.50 30.36 -19.76
C ARG A 292 -5.57 29.46 -20.60
N GLY A 293 -5.65 29.60 -21.92
CA GLY A 293 -4.83 28.80 -22.84
C GLY A 293 -5.21 27.32 -22.97
N ALA A 294 -6.32 26.87 -22.35
CA ALA A 294 -6.78 25.50 -22.49
C ALA A 294 -7.18 25.17 -23.94
N ARG A 295 -6.80 23.98 -24.40
CA ARG A 295 -7.17 23.44 -25.71
C ARG A 295 -8.33 22.46 -25.56
N LEU A 296 -9.43 22.72 -26.25
CA LEU A 296 -10.57 21.82 -26.28
C LEU A 296 -10.27 20.58 -27.14
N LEU A 297 -10.34 19.39 -26.53
CA LEU A 297 -10.29 18.08 -27.18
C LEU A 297 -11.25 17.15 -26.43
N PRO A 298 -12.54 17.09 -26.84
CA PRO A 298 -13.55 16.29 -26.15
C PRO A 298 -13.09 14.84 -25.94
N LEU A 299 -13.46 14.23 -24.82
CA LEU A 299 -13.01 12.88 -24.46
C LEU A 299 -13.30 11.84 -25.57
N SER A 300 -14.43 11.98 -26.26
CA SER A 300 -14.85 11.13 -27.38
C SER A 300 -13.90 11.17 -28.58
N GLN A 301 -13.17 12.28 -28.76
CA GLN A 301 -12.24 12.50 -29.86
C GLN A 301 -10.79 12.29 -29.44
N LEU A 302 -10.50 12.25 -28.14
CA LEU A 302 -9.15 12.22 -27.59
C LEU A 302 -8.32 11.05 -28.13
N ALA A 303 -8.91 9.86 -28.28
CA ALA A 303 -8.20 8.68 -28.79
C ALA A 303 -7.68 8.86 -30.23
N VAL A 304 -8.42 9.61 -31.06
CA VAL A 304 -8.08 9.86 -32.48
C VAL A 304 -7.16 11.08 -32.60
N SER A 305 -7.42 12.11 -31.81
CA SER A 305 -6.76 13.41 -31.92
C SER A 305 -5.59 13.61 -30.96
N ALA A 306 -5.26 12.61 -30.14
CA ALA A 306 -4.15 12.70 -29.18
C ALA A 306 -2.85 13.15 -29.84
N ALA A 307 -2.57 12.72 -31.08
CA ALA A 307 -1.36 13.11 -31.82
C ALA A 307 -1.16 14.63 -31.99
N ALA A 308 -2.21 15.44 -31.81
CA ALA A 308 -2.11 16.91 -31.80
C ALA A 308 -1.56 17.49 -30.47
N ILE A 309 -1.35 16.66 -29.45
CA ILE A 309 -0.77 17.00 -28.15
C ILE A 309 0.71 16.61 -28.18
N ASP A 310 1.60 17.53 -27.79
CA ASP A 310 3.04 17.28 -27.74
C ASP A 310 3.37 16.28 -26.61
N LYS A 311 4.02 15.16 -26.92
CA LYS A 311 4.38 14.13 -25.94
C LYS A 311 5.55 14.52 -25.04
N THR A 312 6.35 15.49 -25.44
CA THR A 312 7.55 15.94 -24.71
C THR A 312 7.20 16.90 -23.57
N ARG A 313 6.01 17.48 -23.62
CA ARG A 313 5.52 18.49 -22.69
C ARG A 313 4.47 17.90 -21.73
N PRO A 314 4.44 18.32 -20.45
CA PRO A 314 3.44 17.84 -19.51
C PRO A 314 2.01 18.17 -19.95
N VAL A 315 1.07 17.30 -19.60
CA VAL A 315 -0.35 17.44 -19.94
C VAL A 315 -1.19 17.44 -18.67
N VAL A 316 -2.06 18.43 -18.54
CA VAL A 316 -3.10 18.42 -17.51
C VAL A 316 -4.46 18.32 -18.16
N ALA A 317 -5.15 17.20 -17.91
CA ALA A 317 -6.50 16.97 -18.40
C ALA A 317 -7.53 17.63 -17.46
N VAL A 318 -8.49 18.32 -18.05
CA VAL A 318 -9.53 19.07 -17.32
C VAL A 318 -10.90 18.67 -17.82
N CYS A 319 -11.84 18.46 -16.91
CA CYS A 319 -13.24 18.37 -17.26
C CYS A 319 -14.11 19.14 -16.26
N ARG A 320 -15.43 18.93 -16.29
CA ARG A 320 -16.36 19.59 -15.36
C ARG A 320 -16.04 19.29 -13.89
N SER A 321 -15.83 18.03 -13.52
CA SER A 321 -15.74 17.57 -12.12
C SER A 321 -14.54 16.70 -11.77
N GLY A 322 -13.63 16.44 -12.72
CA GLY A 322 -12.48 15.54 -12.55
C GLY A 322 -12.68 14.11 -13.09
N ALA A 323 -13.92 13.66 -13.29
CA ALA A 323 -14.19 12.26 -13.67
C ALA A 323 -13.77 11.91 -15.12
N ARG A 324 -14.19 12.71 -16.11
CA ARG A 324 -13.84 12.49 -17.52
C ARG A 324 -12.35 12.74 -17.78
N SER A 325 -11.76 13.69 -17.07
CA SER A 325 -10.34 13.98 -17.18
C SER A 325 -9.46 12.90 -16.58
N ALA A 326 -9.88 12.20 -15.51
CA ALA A 326 -9.18 11.00 -15.04
C ALA A 326 -9.19 9.87 -16.09
N GLN A 327 -10.30 9.66 -16.80
CA GLN A 327 -10.32 8.72 -17.93
C GLN A 327 -9.39 9.19 -19.06
N ALA A 328 -9.34 10.49 -19.32
CA ALA A 328 -8.44 11.07 -20.31
C ALA A 328 -6.97 10.81 -19.96
N THR A 329 -6.57 10.89 -18.68
CA THR A 329 -5.18 10.59 -18.29
C THR A 329 -4.80 9.15 -18.59
N VAL A 330 -5.69 8.19 -18.34
CA VAL A 330 -5.46 6.77 -18.66
C VAL A 330 -5.30 6.58 -20.17
N LEU A 331 -6.13 7.22 -20.98
CA LEU A 331 -6.03 7.15 -22.44
C LEU A 331 -4.71 7.74 -22.96
N LEU A 332 -4.31 8.89 -22.42
CA LEU A 332 -3.04 9.53 -22.78
C LEU A 332 -1.83 8.70 -22.35
N GLN A 333 -1.83 8.15 -21.13
CA GLN A 333 -0.76 7.26 -20.68
C GLN A 333 -0.62 6.02 -21.59
N LYS A 334 -1.75 5.40 -21.98
CA LYS A 334 -1.76 4.28 -22.96
C LYS A 334 -1.24 4.70 -24.34
N ALA A 335 -1.43 5.96 -24.73
CA ALA A 335 -0.89 6.53 -25.97
C ALA A 335 0.59 6.95 -25.85
N GLY A 336 1.25 6.71 -24.71
CA GLY A 336 2.67 6.98 -24.49
C GLY A 336 3.00 8.38 -23.97
N TYR A 337 2.04 9.10 -23.40
CA TYR A 337 2.31 10.34 -22.69
C TYR A 337 2.79 10.03 -21.27
N ALA A 338 4.06 10.32 -20.98
CA ALA A 338 4.67 10.00 -19.68
C ALA A 338 4.28 10.99 -18.57
N GLN A 339 4.06 12.26 -18.93
CA GLN A 339 3.80 13.35 -17.99
C GLN A 339 2.34 13.80 -18.13
N VAL A 340 1.44 13.13 -17.39
CA VAL A 340 0.01 13.41 -17.46
C VAL A 340 -0.58 13.47 -16.06
N ALA A 341 -1.37 14.51 -15.77
CA ALA A 341 -2.13 14.65 -14.54
C ALA A 341 -3.59 15.05 -14.80
N ASN A 342 -4.45 14.69 -13.85
CA ASN A 342 -5.85 15.10 -13.78
C ASN A 342 -5.97 16.36 -12.92
N LEU A 343 -6.80 17.32 -13.32
CA LEU A 343 -7.17 18.41 -12.43
C LEU A 343 -8.18 17.93 -11.37
N ALA A 344 -7.75 17.89 -10.11
CA ALA A 344 -8.59 17.45 -9.01
C ALA A 344 -9.86 18.33 -8.89
N GLY A 345 -11.04 17.70 -8.94
CA GLY A 345 -12.34 18.39 -8.86
C GLY A 345 -12.76 19.18 -10.11
N GLY A 346 -11.91 19.25 -11.14
CA GLY A 346 -12.21 19.90 -12.42
C GLY A 346 -12.58 21.38 -12.32
N MET A 347 -13.30 21.88 -13.34
CA MET A 347 -13.73 23.28 -13.41
C MET A 347 -14.66 23.70 -12.28
N LEU A 348 -15.42 22.78 -11.68
CA LEU A 348 -16.25 23.10 -10.50
C LEU A 348 -15.37 23.58 -9.34
N ARG A 349 -14.29 22.85 -9.03
CA ARG A 349 -13.37 23.22 -7.95
C ARG A 349 -12.55 24.46 -8.31
N TRP A 350 -12.05 24.54 -9.54
CA TRP A 350 -11.36 25.73 -10.06
C TRP A 350 -12.18 27.01 -9.84
N ARG A 351 -13.49 26.94 -10.14
CA ARG A 351 -14.42 28.06 -9.94
C ARG A 351 -14.75 28.31 -8.47
N ALA A 352 -14.88 27.27 -7.66
CA ALA A 352 -15.11 27.40 -6.22
C ALA A 352 -13.94 28.06 -5.49
N GLU A 353 -12.71 27.82 -5.95
CA GLU A 353 -11.47 28.46 -5.45
C GLU A 353 -11.24 29.88 -6.03
N ALA A 354 -12.16 30.40 -6.84
CA ALA A 354 -12.10 31.73 -7.44
C ALA A 354 -10.84 32.01 -8.30
N LEU A 355 -10.30 30.97 -8.94
CA LEU A 355 -9.10 31.06 -9.77
C LEU A 355 -9.38 31.71 -11.15
N PRO A 356 -8.37 32.33 -11.81
CA PRO A 356 -8.53 32.99 -13.10
C PRO A 356 -9.06 32.06 -14.20
N TYR A 357 -9.99 32.55 -15.02
CA TYR A 357 -10.57 31.79 -16.13
C TYR A 357 -10.96 32.71 -17.29
N GLU A 358 -11.07 32.16 -18.49
CA GLU A 358 -11.63 32.85 -19.66
C GLU A 358 -13.12 32.50 -19.79
N SER A 359 -13.96 33.53 -19.91
CA SER A 359 -15.36 33.34 -20.31
C SER A 359 -15.42 32.98 -21.79
N GLY A 360 -16.35 32.07 -22.16
CA GLY A 360 -16.76 31.98 -23.56
C GLY A 360 -17.27 33.35 -23.99
N SER A 361 -16.74 33.90 -25.09
CA SER A 361 -17.42 34.99 -25.78
C SER A 361 -18.82 34.48 -26.13
N ALA A 362 -19.84 35.16 -25.62
CA ALA A 362 -21.23 34.91 -25.95
C ALA A 362 -21.48 35.07 -27.46
#